data_AF-A0A0A3IXC5-F1
#
_entry.id   AF-A0A0A3IXC5-F1
#
_cell.length_a   1.000
_cell.length_b   1.000
_cell.length_c   1.000
_cell.angle_alpha   90.00
_cell.angle_beta   90.00
_cell.angle_gamma   90.00
#
_symmetry.space_group_name_H-M   'P 1'
#
loop_
_entity.id
_entity.type
_entity.pdbx_description
1 polymer ?
#
loop_
_entity_poly.entity_id
_entity_poly.type
_entity_poly.pdbx_seq_one_letter_code
_entity_poly.pdbx_strand_id
1 'polypeptide(L)' 'MEKITLTVAETAELIGVSVSTIYVMARTNEIPHKKVRGRVLFHRPTVEKWLAGEGEANTNEQ' A
#
# COMPACT_ATOMS: atom_id res chain seq x y z
N MET A 1 -20.92 -2.59 1.57
CA MET A 1 -19.74 -3.07 0.84
C MET A 1 -18.55 -2.30 1.34
N GLU A 2 -17.61 -2.97 2.01
CA GLU A 2 -16.36 -2.35 2.44
C GLU A 2 -15.50 -1.99 1.22
N LYS A 3 -14.82 -0.84 1.28
CA LYS A 3 -13.81 -0.49 0.29
C LYS A 3 -12.66 -1.50 0.41
N ILE A 4 -12.38 -2.18 -0.70
CA ILE A 4 -11.29 -3.15 -0.80
C ILE A 4 -9.93 -2.42 -0.97
N THR A 5 -9.97 -1.16 -1.42
CA THR A 5 -8.78 -0.33 -1.64
C THR A 5 -8.70 0.82 -0.64
N LEU A 6 -7.47 1.09 -0.21
CA LEU A 6 -7.08 2.19 0.67
C LEU A 6 -6.33 3.25 -0.13
N THR A 7 -6.50 4.49 0.30
CA THR A 7 -5.69 5.64 -0.08
C THR A 7 -4.41 5.68 0.77
N VAL A 8 -3.46 6.53 0.36
CA VAL A 8 -2.23 6.79 1.13
C VAL A 8 -2.51 7.16 2.59
N ALA A 9 -3.54 7.98 2.84
CA ALA A 9 -3.93 8.39 4.19
C ALA A 9 -4.47 7.20 5.00
N GLU A 10 -5.41 6.44 4.44
CA GLU A 10 -5.98 5.26 5.11
C GLU A 10 -4.90 4.19 5.38
N THR A 11 -3.94 4.02 4.48
CA THR A 11 -2.80 3.11 4.68
C THR A 11 -1.83 3.61 5.77
N ALA A 12 -1.60 4.92 5.85
CA ALA A 12 -0.79 5.53 6.89
C ALA A 12 -1.42 5.32 8.27
N GLU A 13 -2.74 5.52 8.38
CA GLU A 13 -3.50 5.24 9.60
C GLU A 13 -3.48 3.75 9.97
N LEU A 14 -3.62 2.86 8.99
CA LEU A 14 -3.60 1.40 9.21
C LEU A 14 -2.26 0.92 9.79
N ILE A 15 -1.14 1.42 9.27
CA ILE A 15 0.21 0.96 9.65
C ILE A 15 0.77 1.77 10.84
N GLY A 16 0.20 2.95 11.13
CA GLY A 16 0.65 3.82 12.21
C GLY A 16 1.89 4.65 11.85
N VAL A 17 2.01 5.09 10.59
CA VAL A 17 3.12 5.92 10.09
C VAL A 17 2.60 7.22 9.45
N SER A 18 3.50 8.13 9.11
CA SER A 18 3.10 9.38 8.42
C SER A 18 2.72 9.12 6.96
N VAL A 19 1.82 9.95 6.41
CA VAL A 19 1.46 9.94 4.98
C VAL A 19 2.69 10.13 4.09
N SER A 20 3.64 10.98 4.51
CA SER A 20 4.93 11.16 3.83
C SER A 20 5.76 9.87 3.79
N THR A 21 5.77 9.09 4.87
CA THR A 21 6.45 7.79 4.91
C THR A 21 5.85 6.83 3.88
N ILE A 22 4.51 6.77 3.77
CA ILE A 22 3.85 5.94 2.75
C ILE A 22 4.21 6.37 1.32
N TYR A 23 4.30 7.68 1.05
CA TYR A 23 4.76 8.17 -0.26
C TYR A 23 6.19 7.76 -0.57
N VAL A 24 7.09 7.81 0.42
CA VAL A 24 8.47 7.32 0.27
C VAL A 24 8.46 5.83 -0.02
N MET A 25 7.78 5.03 0.80
CA MET A 25 7.68 3.57 0.64
C MET A 25 7.09 3.16 -0.72
N ALA A 26 6.07 3.88 -1.20
CA ALA A 26 5.49 3.63 -2.52
C ALA A 26 6.45 4.01 -3.65
N ARG A 27 7.28 5.06 -3.46
CA ARG A 27 8.31 5.46 -4.44
C ARG A 27 9.48 4.47 -4.48
N THR A 28 9.86 3.91 -3.33
CA THR A 28 10.95 2.94 -3.16
C THR A 28 10.52 1.49 -3.41
N ASN A 29 9.23 1.24 -3.65
CA ASN A 29 8.64 -0.10 -3.78
C ASN A 29 8.82 -0.98 -2.52
N GLU A 30 8.80 -0.36 -1.33
CA GLU A 30 8.87 -1.08 -0.05
C GLU A 30 7.50 -1.62 0.40
N ILE A 31 6.42 -1.02 -0.10
CA ILE A 31 5.03 -1.40 0.21
C ILE A 31 4.30 -1.84 -1.08
N PRO A 32 3.46 -2.89 -1.03
CA PRO A 32 2.64 -3.30 -2.17
C PRO A 32 1.62 -2.22 -2.52
N HIS A 33 1.72 -1.67 -3.72
CA HIS A 33 0.86 -0.58 -4.16
C HIS A 33 0.52 -0.72 -5.65
N LYS A 34 -0.58 -0.08 -6.06
CA LYS A 34 -0.98 0.00 -7.48
C LYS A 34 -1.21 1.45 -7.87
N LYS A 35 -0.52 1.88 -8.93
CA LYS A 35 -0.75 3.19 -9.55
C LYS A 35 -1.91 3.08 -10.54
N VAL A 36 -2.96 3.86 -10.31
CA VAL A 36 -4.11 3.95 -11.22
C VAL A 36 -4.25 5.40 -11.63
N ARG A 37 -3.84 5.70 -12.88
CA ARG A 37 -3.69 7.06 -13.40
C ARG A 37 -2.73 7.87 -12.51
N GLY A 38 -3.21 8.90 -11.83
CA GLY A 38 -2.42 9.77 -10.93
C GLY A 38 -2.54 9.42 -9.44
N ARG A 39 -3.16 8.30 -9.08
CA ARG A 39 -3.40 7.93 -7.67
C ARG A 39 -2.67 6.64 -7.31
N VAL A 40 -2.14 6.60 -6.09
CA VAL A 40 -1.60 5.39 -5.46
C VAL A 40 -2.72 4.77 -4.62
N LEU A 41 -3.05 3.52 -4.93
CA LEU A 41 -4.04 2.72 -4.22
C LEU A 41 -3.39 1.49 -3.62
N PHE A 42 -3.89 1.08 -2.47
CA PHE A 42 -3.39 -0.08 -1.74
C PHE A 42 -4.53 -1.07 -1.58
N HIS A 43 -4.29 -2.34 -1.89
CA HIS A 43 -5.28 -3.38 -1.65
C HIS A 43 -5.17 -3.81 -0.19
N ARG A 44 -6.23 -3.57 0.60
CA ARG A 44 -6.21 -3.77 2.06
C ARG A 44 -5.66 -5.15 2.48
N PRO A 45 -6.18 -6.29 1.99
CA PRO A 45 -5.70 -7.59 2.44
C PRO A 45 -4.28 -7.90 1.96
N THR A 46 -3.79 -7.21 0.93
CA THR A 46 -2.38 -7.33 0.50
C THR A 46 -1.46 -6.59 1.45
N VAL A 47 -1.85 -5.39 1.90
CA VAL A 47 -1.08 -4.64 2.91
C VAL A 47 -1.05 -5.38 4.24
N GLU A 48 -2.19 -5.94 4.67
CA GLU A 48 -2.28 -6.72 5.91
C GLU A 48 -1.38 -7.96 5.87
N LYS A 49 -1.39 -8.72 4.77
CA LYS A 49 -0.48 -9.87 4.57
C LYS A 49 0.99 -9.48 4.54
N TRP A 50 1.31 -8.40 3.85
CA TRP A 50 2.68 -7.86 3.82
C TRP A 50 3.15 -7.46 5.22
N LEU A 51 2.29 -6.79 6.01
CA LEU A 51 2.60 -6.38 7.38
C LEU A 51 2.79 -7.58 8.32
N ALA A 52 2.04 -8.67 8.10
CA ALA A 52 2.21 -9.92 8.82
C ALA A 52 3.49 -10.70 8.43
N GLY A 53 4.23 -10.25 7.40
CA GLY A 53 5.39 -10.98 6.86
C GLY A 53 5.02 -12.18 5.98
N GLU A 54 3.74 -12.30 5.60
CA GLU A 54 3.17 -13.39 4.79
C GLU A 54 3.03 -13.01 3.30
N GLY A 55 3.46 -11.81 2.91
CA GLY A 55 3.31 -11.25 1.56
C GLY A 55 4.64 -11.04 0.83
N GLU A 56 4.70 -11.46 -0.44
CA GLU A 56 5.82 -11.17 -1.33
C GLU A 56 5.90 -9.66 -1.64
N ALA A 57 7.08 -9.06 -1.41
CA ALA A 57 7.34 -7.68 -1.79
C ALA A 57 7.39 -7.56 -3.33
N ASN A 58 6.35 -6.94 -3.90
CA ASN A 58 6.24 -6.41 -5.26
C ASN A 58 6.71 -7.32 -6.43
N THR A 59 5.79 -8.12 -6.96
CA THR A 59 5.86 -8.60 -8.35
C THR A 59 5.42 -7.45 -9.28
N ASN A 60 6.38 -6.83 -9.96
CA ASN A 60 6.12 -5.89 -11.05
C ASN A 60 5.51 -6.66 -12.25
N GLU A 61 4.27 -6.35 -12.60
CA GLU A 61 3.70 -6.67 -13.92
C GLU A 61 2.96 -5.44 -14.48
N GLN A 62 3.73 -4.60 -15.19
CA GLN A 62 3.46 -4.11 -16.55
C GLN A 62 4.59 -3.19 -17.03
#